data_AF-A0A9D4CQP9-F1
#
_entry.id   AF-A0A9D4CQP9-F1
#
_cell.length_a   1.000
_cell.length_b   1.000
_cell.length_c   1.000
_cell.angle_alpha   90.00
_cell.angle_beta   90.00
_cell.angle_gamma   90.00
#
_symmetry.space_group_name_H-M   'P 1'
#
loop_
_entity.id
_entity.type
_entity.pdbx_description
1 polymer ?
#
loop_
_entity_poly.entity_id
_entity_poly.type
_entity_poly.pdbx_seq_one_letter_code
_entity_poly.pdbx_strand_id
1 'polypeptide(L)'
;MSLNGQVVRMTQDGGLVEAKLANVTVARTVVIPPNKVAMVKCTLGKPIGTFAVEAECGDLIVLMSVHINEAGLKLPIVNLSGHNVRIKQGKLVGEA
;
A
#
# COMPACT_ATOMS: atom_id res chain seq x y z
N MET A 1 -10.05 20.69 -3.76
CA MET A 1 -11.40 20.11 -3.83
C MET A 1 -11.25 18.69 -4.38
N SER A 2 -11.60 17.67 -3.60
CA SER A 2 -11.42 16.26 -3.99
C SER A 2 -12.70 15.75 -4.65
N LEU A 3 -12.60 15.30 -5.90
CA LEU A 3 -13.63 14.55 -6.59
C LEU A 3 -13.11 13.10 -6.69
N ASN A 4 -13.79 12.18 -6.01
CA ASN A 4 -13.76 10.73 -6.26
C ASN A 4 -12.38 10.02 -6.27
N GLY A 5 -11.42 10.40 -5.42
CA GLY A 5 -10.17 9.62 -5.27
C GLY A 5 -9.32 9.53 -6.55
N GLN A 6 -9.55 10.41 -7.52
CA GLN A 6 -8.72 10.55 -8.71
C GLN A 6 -7.61 11.58 -8.43
N VAL A 7 -6.38 11.10 -8.28
CA VAL A 7 -5.21 11.98 -8.27
C VAL A 7 -4.83 12.24 -9.73
N VAL A 8 -5.19 13.42 -10.22
CA VAL A 8 -4.81 13.86 -11.57
C VAL A 8 -3.52 14.67 -11.45
N ARG A 9 -2.41 14.18 -12.03
CA ARG A 9 -1.17 14.95 -12.16
C ARG A 9 -1.16 15.65 -13.51
N MET A 10 -1.00 16.98 -13.49
CA MET A 10 -0.75 17.77 -14.69
C MET A 10 0.68 17.51 -15.17
N THR A 11 0.87 17.20 -16.45
CA THR A 11 2.20 17.29 -17.08
C THR A 11 2.55 18.76 -17.29
N GLN A 12 3.85 19.05 -17.43
CA GLN A 12 4.34 20.42 -17.69
C GLN A 12 3.77 21.04 -18.98
N ASP A 13 3.25 20.20 -19.89
CA ASP A 13 2.62 20.60 -21.16
C ASP A 13 1.08 20.73 -21.08
N GLY A 14 0.47 20.63 -19.88
CA GLY A 14 -0.97 20.76 -19.69
C GLY A 14 -1.80 19.51 -20.02
N GLY A 15 -1.16 18.36 -20.26
CA GLY A 15 -1.83 17.07 -20.42
C GLY A 15 -2.26 16.50 -19.07
N LEU A 16 -3.51 16.01 -18.99
CA LEU A 16 -3.96 15.21 -17.86
C LEU A 16 -3.43 13.78 -18.06
N VAL A 17 -2.42 13.38 -17.30
CA VAL A 17 -2.01 11.97 -17.25
C VAL A 17 -2.77 11.32 -16.10
N GLU A 18 -3.67 10.40 -16.44
CA GLU A 18 -4.29 9.53 -15.45
C GLU A 18 -3.20 8.59 -14.90
N ALA A 19 -2.62 8.97 -13.75
CA ALA A 19 -1.78 8.05 -13.00
C ALA A 19 -2.69 6.89 -12.57
N LYS A 20 -2.49 5.70 -13.15
CA LYS A 20 -3.30 4.51 -12.85
C LYS A 20 -2.94 3.96 -11.46
N LEU A 21 -3.30 4.68 -10.41
CA LEU A 21 -3.10 4.25 -9.03
C LEU A 21 -3.97 3.03 -8.73
N ALA A 22 -3.37 1.96 -8.20
CA ALA A 22 -4.07 0.79 -7.73
C ALA A 22 -4.05 0.72 -6.20
N ASN A 23 -5.22 0.53 -5.61
CA ASN A 23 -5.34 0.32 -4.18
C ASN A 23 -4.65 -0.99 -3.79
N VAL A 24 -3.79 -0.91 -2.77
CA VAL A 24 -3.14 -2.05 -2.15
C VAL A 24 -3.87 -2.40 -0.86
N THR A 25 -4.48 -3.57 -0.83
CA THR A 25 -5.24 -4.06 0.32
C THR A 25 -4.62 -5.31 0.91
N VAL A 26 -4.84 -5.54 2.21
CA VAL A 26 -4.31 -6.72 2.89
C VAL A 26 -5.10 -7.97 2.52
N ALA A 27 -4.40 -9.00 2.03
CA ALA A 27 -5.03 -10.23 1.55
C ALA A 27 -5.56 -11.11 2.70
N ARG A 28 -4.94 -11.05 3.88
CA ARG A 28 -5.31 -11.82 5.07
C ARG A 28 -5.05 -11.04 6.35
N THR A 29 -5.93 -11.20 7.33
CA THR A 29 -5.75 -10.56 8.65
C THR A 29 -4.42 -10.97 9.28
N VAL A 30 -3.67 -9.99 9.79
CA VAL A 30 -2.37 -10.19 10.46
C VAL A 30 -2.32 -9.41 11.76
N VAL A 31 -1.59 -9.94 12.74
CA VAL A 31 -1.27 -9.24 13.99
C VAL A 31 0.24 -9.02 14.03
N ILE A 32 0.65 -7.76 14.23
CA ILE A 32 2.05 -7.36 14.28
C ILE A 32 2.36 -6.91 15.71
N PRO A 33 3.24 -7.60 16.45
CA PRO A 33 3.66 -7.17 17.77
C PRO A 33 4.43 -5.83 17.77
N PRO A 34 4.52 -5.13 18.91
CA PRO A 34 5.31 -3.92 19.07
C PRO A 34 6.74 -4.07 18.56
N ASN A 35 7.23 -3.08 17.82
CA ASN A 35 8.59 -3.01 17.28
C ASN A 35 9.01 -4.23 16.43
N LYS A 36 8.04 -4.95 15.86
CA LYS A 36 8.28 -6.08 14.95
C LYS A 36 7.89 -5.73 13.52
N VAL A 37 8.59 -6.38 12.59
CA VAL A 37 8.29 -6.34 11.15
C VAL A 37 7.55 -7.62 10.77
N ALA A 38 6.49 -7.49 9.98
CA ALA A 38 5.78 -8.61 9.38
C ALA A 38 5.76 -8.47 7.86
N MET A 39 5.94 -9.59 7.15
CA MET A 39 5.70 -9.67 5.72
C MET A 39 4.21 -9.90 5.47
N VAL A 40 3.51 -8.86 5.05
CA VAL A 40 2.05 -8.87 4.87
C VAL A 40 1.72 -9.15 3.40
N LYS A 41 0.99 -10.23 3.14
CA LYS A 41 0.49 -10.52 1.79
C LYS A 41 -0.62 -9.53 1.43
N CYS A 42 -0.49 -8.93 0.26
CA CYS A 42 -1.41 -7.90 -0.23
C CYS A 42 -2.00 -8.28 -1.59
N THR A 43 -3.07 -7.57 -1.95
CA THR A 43 -3.80 -7.67 -3.22
C THR A 43 -3.87 -6.29 -3.85
N LEU A 44 -3.81 -6.25 -5.18
CA LEU A 44 -4.06 -5.04 -5.96
C LEU A 44 -5.50 -5.05 -6.47
N GLY A 45 -6.16 -3.90 -6.43
CA GLY A 45 -7.48 -3.74 -7.04
C GLY A 45 -7.47 -3.92 -8.57
N LYS A 46 -6.31 -3.77 -9.22
CA LYS A 46 -6.13 -3.95 -10.66
C LYS A 46 -4.69 -4.40 -10.97
N PRO A 47 -4.46 -5.19 -12.03
CA PRO A 47 -3.11 -5.57 -12.45
C PRO A 47 -2.37 -4.34 -13.00
N ILE A 48 -1.17 -4.08 -12.47
CA ILE A 48 -0.24 -3.03 -12.91
C ILE A 48 1.17 -3.65 -12.92
N GLY A 49 1.95 -3.36 -13.96
CA GLY A 49 3.18 -4.11 -14.28
C GLY A 49 4.33 -3.87 -13.30
N THR A 50 4.71 -2.62 -13.09
CA THR A 50 5.75 -2.23 -12.13
C THR A 50 5.30 -0.96 -11.44
N PHE A 51 5.35 -0.95 -10.11
CA PHE A 51 4.86 0.15 -9.31
C PHE A 51 5.64 0.28 -8.00
N ALA A 52 5.65 1.49 -7.44
CA ALA A 52 6.11 1.75 -6.09
C ALA A 52 4.88 1.92 -5.21
N VAL A 53 4.83 1.23 -4.07
CA VAL A 53 3.74 1.40 -3.12
C VAL A 53 4.08 2.54 -2.18
N GLU A 54 3.30 3.61 -2.21
CA GLU A 54 3.28 4.65 -1.18
C GLU A 54 2.23 4.26 -0.13
N ALA A 55 2.68 4.11 1.11
CA ALA A 55 1.85 3.58 2.18
C ALA A 55 2.11 4.33 3.48
N GLU A 56 1.10 5.08 3.93
CA GLU A 56 1.10 5.81 5.19
C GLU A 56 -0.02 5.26 6.07
N CYS A 57 0.31 4.65 7.20
CA CYS A 57 -0.69 4.09 8.11
C CYS A 57 -0.36 4.36 9.57
N GLY A 58 -0.26 5.64 9.95
CA GLY A 58 -0.08 6.06 11.35
C GLY A 58 1.14 5.38 12.01
N ASP A 59 0.92 4.65 13.11
CA ASP A 59 1.96 3.90 13.84
C ASP A 59 2.54 2.69 13.07
N LEU A 60 2.01 2.40 11.87
CA LEU A 60 2.54 1.39 10.97
C LEU A 60 3.30 2.06 9.83
N ILE A 61 4.58 1.73 9.71
CA ILE A 61 5.39 2.14 8.56
C ILE A 61 5.50 0.97 7.60
N VAL A 62 5.21 1.21 6.32
CA VAL A 62 5.52 0.26 5.25
C VAL A 62 6.93 0.58 4.76
N LEU A 63 7.85 -0.38 4.90
CA LEU A 63 9.22 -0.18 4.47
C LEU A 63 9.26 -0.25 2.94
N MET A 64 9.83 0.80 2.34
CA MET A 64 9.78 1.15 0.93
C MET A 64 10.11 0.00 -0.04
N SER A 65 9.36 -0.01 -1.15
CA SER A 65 9.55 -0.79 -2.39
C SER A 65 9.45 -2.31 -2.28
N VAL A 66 8.42 -2.85 -2.93
CA VAL A 66 8.21 -4.29 -3.04
C VAL A 66 8.42 -4.71 -4.48
N HIS A 67 9.40 -5.60 -4.67
CA HIS A 67 9.48 -6.39 -5.88
C HIS A 67 8.28 -7.34 -5.94
N ILE A 68 7.41 -7.13 -6.91
CA ILE A 68 6.36 -8.09 -7.25
C ILE A 68 7.09 -9.26 -7.92
N ASN A 69 7.20 -10.38 -7.21
CA ASN A 69 7.56 -11.64 -7.86
C ASN A 69 6.27 -12.38 -8.25
N GLU A 70 6.41 -13.44 -9.04
CA GLU A 70 5.31 -14.30 -9.46
C GLU A 70 4.51 -14.91 -8.29
N ALA A 71 5.07 -14.90 -7.06
CA ALA A 71 4.41 -15.37 -5.85
C ALA A 71 3.45 -14.35 -5.19
N GLY A 72 3.33 -13.15 -5.76
CA GLY A 72 2.37 -12.11 -5.37
C GLY A 72 2.94 -11.02 -4.46
N LEU A 73 2.19 -9.91 -4.32
CA LEU A 73 2.59 -8.71 -3.59
C LEU A 73 2.72 -8.97 -2.08
N LYS A 74 3.88 -8.66 -1.49
CA LYS A 74 4.13 -8.74 -0.05
C LYS A 74 4.81 -7.48 0.47
N LEU A 75 4.15 -6.76 1.36
CA LEU A 75 4.69 -5.54 1.97
C LEU A 75 5.36 -5.84 3.32
N PRO A 76 6.61 -5.41 3.56
CA PRO A 76 7.17 -5.37 4.90
C PRO A 76 6.54 -4.22 5.69
N ILE A 77 5.79 -4.54 6.75
CA ILE A 77 5.14 -3.56 7.62
C ILE A 77 5.74 -3.66 9.02
N VAL A 78 6.22 -2.54 9.56
CA VAL A 78 6.70 -2.43 10.94
C VAL A 78 5.63 -1.79 11.81
N ASN A 79 5.41 -2.35 13.00
CA ASN A 79 4.59 -1.75 14.04
C ASN A 79 5.47 -0.96 15.00
N LEU A 80 5.34 0.37 15.00
CA LEU A 80 6.07 1.25 15.92
C LEU A 80 5.28 1.58 17.19
N SER A 81 4.08 1.03 17.36
CA SER A 81 3.27 1.25 18.54
C SER A 81 3.75 0.41 19.73
N GLY A 82 3.34 0.81 20.94
CA GLY A 82 3.60 0.06 22.18
C GLY A 82 2.68 -1.16 22.40
N HIS A 83 1.80 -1.50 21.45
CA HIS A 83 0.83 -2.59 21.59
C HIS A 83 0.70 -3.43 20.30
N ASN A 84 0.08 -4.60 20.39
CA ASN A 84 -0.17 -5.43 19.21
C ASN A 84 -1.13 -4.74 18.25
N VAL A 85 -0.76 -4.63 16.97
CA VAL A 85 -1.63 -4.04 15.94
C VAL A 85 -2.22 -5.14 15.07
N ARG A 86 -3.56 -5.16 14.97
CA ARG A 86 -4.30 -6.08 14.09
C ARG A 86 -4.71 -5.38 12.81
N ILE A 87 -4.15 -5.81 11.69
CA ILE A 87 -4.54 -5.35 10.35
C ILE A 87 -5.53 -6.35 9.78
N LYS A 88 -6.77 -5.91 9.53
CA LYS A 88 -7.82 -6.77 8.98
C LYS A 88 -7.61 -7.00 7.48
N GLN A 89 -8.08 -8.16 7.00
CA GLN A 89 -8.24 -8.42 5.57
C GLN A 89 -9.06 -7.31 4.91
N GLY A 90 -8.67 -6.91 3.70
CA GLY A 90 -9.29 -5.84 2.92
C GLY A 90 -8.92 -4.43 3.35
N LYS A 91 -8.19 -4.25 4.47
CA LYS A 91 -7.74 -2.92 4.89
C LYS A 91 -6.79 -2.36 3.83
N LEU A 92 -7.07 -1.13 3.40
CA LEU A 92 -6.19 -0.33 2.54
C LEU A 92 -4.91 -0.02 3.31
N VAL A 93 -3.77 -0.30 2.70
CA VAL A 93 -2.45 -0.02 3.28
C VAL A 93 -1.62 0.94 2.44
N GLY A 94 -1.99 1.16 1.17
CA GLY A 94 -1.34 2.13 0.31
C GLY A 94 -1.88 2.13 -1.11
N GLU A 95 -1.24 2.90 -1.96
CA GLU A 95 -1.51 3.01 -3.39
C GLU A 95 -0.23 2.70 -4.18
N ALA A 96 -0.43 2.09 -5.35
CA ALA A 96 0.61 1.57 -6.23
C ALA A 96 0.51 2.23 -7.62
#